data_AF-A0A4P2R661-F1
#
_entry.id   AF-A0A4P2R661-F1
#
_cell.length_a   1.000
_cell.length_b   1.000
_cell.length_c   1.000
_cell.angle_alpha   90.00
_cell.angle_beta   90.00
_cell.angle_gamma   90.00
#
_symmetry.space_group_name_H-M   'P 1'
#
loop_
_entity.id
_entity.type
_entity.pdbx_description
1 polymer ?
#
loop_
_entity_poly.entity_id
_entity_poly.type
_entity_poly.pdbx_seq_one_letter_code
_entity_poly.pdbx_strand_id
1 'polypeptide(L)'
;MKSTIQKTMGWASRPGARALLVATLVSWPTVSWAHPGGADAGFLKGLFHPVFGADHLLAMVSVGVVSSQLGGKHLLRIPATFVAAMLVGGLLGMARWPMPLGELCIAASVAALGLGIVTTTRGSSPFLLSGCVAMFGVFHGHAHGLEMPHAVSPTLYAMGFLLSTTVLHLCGLVLGELAAGRESLSRGLRYAGAAVMGTGMVLLVRGAGI
;
A
#
# COMPACT_ATOMS: atom_id res chain seq x y z
N MET A 1 4.38 26.99 40.69
CA MET A 1 3.68 27.28 39.42
C MET A 1 3.98 26.26 38.29
N LYS A 2 4.49 25.05 38.58
CA LYS A 2 4.77 23.99 37.57
C LYS A 2 3.78 22.81 37.62
N SER A 3 2.84 22.78 38.57
CA SER A 3 1.95 21.63 38.82
C SER A 3 0.63 21.65 38.04
N THR A 4 0.26 22.77 37.41
CA THR A 4 -1.05 22.91 36.73
C THR A 4 -1.01 22.50 35.25
N ILE A 5 0.15 22.57 34.59
CA ILE A 5 0.29 22.29 33.14
C ILE A 5 0.38 20.77 32.84
N GLN A 6 0.82 19.94 33.79
CA GLN A 6 0.90 18.48 33.56
C GLN A 6 -0.46 17.76 33.56
N LYS A 7 -1.54 18.40 34.04
CA LYS A 7 -2.86 17.75 34.14
C LYS A 7 -3.62 17.70 32.81
N THR A 8 -3.27 18.50 31.80
CA THR A 8 -4.02 18.55 30.53
C THR A 8 -3.55 17.52 29.49
N MET A 9 -2.36 16.92 29.66
CA MET A 9 -1.84 15.90 28.73
C MET A 9 -2.07 14.45 29.18
N GLY A 10 -2.65 14.23 30.37
CA GLY A 10 -2.89 12.89 30.93
C GLY A 10 -4.01 12.08 30.25
N TRP A 11 -4.77 12.68 29.33
CA TRP A 11 -5.85 11.97 28.63
C TRP A 11 -5.34 11.12 27.46
N ALA A 12 -4.24 11.53 26.81
CA ALA A 12 -3.68 10.87 25.63
C ALA A 12 -2.78 9.67 25.97
N SER A 13 -2.41 9.52 27.24
CA SER A 13 -1.64 8.40 27.78
C SER A 13 -2.52 7.29 28.35
N ARG A 14 -3.85 7.46 28.36
CA ARG A 14 -4.78 6.42 28.82
C ARG A 14 -4.91 5.34 27.75
N PRO A 15 -4.71 4.05 28.08
CA PRO A 15 -4.82 2.95 27.10
C PRO A 15 -6.18 2.92 26.38
N GLY A 16 -7.25 3.41 27.03
CA GLY A 16 -8.58 3.56 26.42
C GLY A 16 -8.69 4.64 25.33
N ALA A 17 -7.90 5.71 25.39
CA ALA A 17 -7.92 6.77 24.36
C ALA A 17 -7.24 6.31 23.05
N ARG A 18 -6.20 5.47 23.18
CA ARG A 18 -5.56 4.80 22.04
C ARG A 18 -6.45 3.73 21.42
N ALA A 19 -7.19 2.99 22.25
CA ALA A 19 -8.17 2.02 21.78
C ALA A 19 -9.36 2.67 21.03
N LEU A 20 -9.82 3.85 21.48
CA LEU A 20 -10.87 4.61 20.77
C LEU A 20 -10.39 5.19 19.43
N LEU A 21 -9.12 5.60 19.32
CA LEU A 21 -8.52 6.05 18.05
C LEU A 21 -8.34 4.89 17.06
N VAL A 22 -8.05 3.69 17.54
CA VAL A 22 -8.00 2.47 16.71
C VAL A 22 -9.41 1.99 16.33
N ALA A 23 -10.40 2.11 17.22
CA ALA A 23 -11.78 1.72 16.93
C ALA A 23 -12.48 2.68 15.94
N THR A 24 -12.14 3.97 15.97
CA THR A 24 -12.64 4.95 14.98
C THR A 24 -12.03 4.79 13.59
N LEU A 25 -10.84 4.19 13.48
CA LEU A 25 -10.25 3.78 12.19
C LEU A 25 -10.93 2.55 11.56
N VAL A 26 -11.66 1.74 12.34
CA VAL A 26 -12.38 0.55 11.85
C VAL A 26 -13.76 0.90 11.29
N SER A 27 -14.34 2.04 11.70
CA SER A 27 -15.58 2.55 11.14
C SER A 27 -15.29 3.57 10.03
N TRP A 28 -14.76 3.12 8.89
CA TRP A 28 -14.70 3.98 7.71
C TRP A 28 -16.07 3.97 7.02
N PRO A 29 -16.82 5.08 6.98
CA PRO A 29 -18.03 5.14 6.18
C PRO A 29 -17.64 5.02 4.70
N THR A 30 -18.22 4.05 3.99
CA THR A 30 -18.15 4.02 2.53
C THR A 30 -19.02 5.15 1.99
N VAL A 31 -18.40 6.28 1.67
CA VAL A 31 -19.11 7.34 0.92
C VAL A 31 -19.33 6.79 -0.49
N SER A 32 -20.54 6.35 -0.80
CA SER A 32 -20.93 5.96 -2.16
C SER A 32 -21.16 7.21 -2.99
N TRP A 33 -20.16 7.58 -3.80
CA TRP A 33 -20.32 8.61 -4.82
C TRP A 33 -21.08 8.03 -6.00
N ALA A 34 -22.30 8.51 -6.24
CA ALA A 34 -23.02 8.24 -7.48
C ALA A 34 -22.40 9.06 -8.61
N HIS A 35 -21.42 8.50 -9.33
CA HIS A 35 -20.82 9.16 -10.49
C HIS A 35 -21.64 8.91 -11.78
N PRO A 36 -21.82 9.91 -12.66
CA PRO A 36 -22.45 9.73 -13.97
C PRO A 36 -21.65 8.70 -14.80
N GLY A 37 -22.34 7.77 -15.47
CA GLY A 37 -21.74 6.63 -16.20
C GLY A 37 -20.96 6.96 -17.49
N GLY A 38 -20.21 8.07 -17.53
CA GLY A 38 -19.38 8.48 -18.67
C GLY A 38 -17.96 7.92 -18.65
N ALA A 39 -17.16 8.27 -19.66
CA ALA A 39 -15.75 7.88 -19.78
C ALA A 39 -14.91 8.26 -18.54
N ASP A 40 -15.22 9.41 -17.93
CA ASP A 40 -14.62 9.90 -16.68
C ASP A 40 -14.83 8.92 -15.51
N ALA A 41 -15.94 8.17 -15.50
CA ALA A 41 -16.19 7.15 -14.47
C ALA A 41 -15.19 6.00 -14.56
N GLY A 42 -14.73 5.64 -15.77
CA GLY A 42 -13.67 4.64 -15.95
C GLY A 42 -12.35 5.10 -15.34
N PHE A 43 -11.95 6.34 -15.64
CA PHE A 43 -10.74 6.94 -15.07
C PHE A 43 -10.81 7.05 -13.55
N LEU A 44 -11.90 7.63 -13.01
CA LEU A 44 -12.08 7.80 -11.57
C LEU A 44 -12.14 6.46 -10.83
N LYS A 45 -12.78 5.44 -11.42
CA LYS A 45 -12.78 4.08 -10.85
C LYS A 45 -11.35 3.55 -10.74
N GLY A 46 -10.55 3.65 -11.80
CA GLY A 46 -9.15 3.24 -11.76
C GLY A 46 -8.32 4.04 -10.76
N LEU A 47 -8.53 5.35 -10.70
CA LEU A 47 -7.85 6.27 -9.78
C LEU A 47 -8.12 5.94 -8.32
N PHE A 48 -9.38 5.71 -7.96
CA PHE A 48 -9.78 5.52 -6.57
C PHE A 48 -9.70 4.07 -6.10
N HIS A 49 -9.64 3.09 -7.00
CA HIS A 49 -9.55 1.68 -6.64
C HIS A 49 -8.42 1.38 -5.63
N PRO A 50 -7.15 1.73 -5.89
CA PRO A 50 -6.07 1.43 -4.95
C PRO A 50 -6.09 2.32 -3.71
N VAL A 51 -6.83 3.44 -3.73
CA VAL A 51 -6.95 4.35 -2.58
C VAL A 51 -7.90 3.77 -1.54
N PHE A 52 -8.99 3.13 -1.98
CA PHE A 52 -10.00 2.56 -1.08
C PHE A 52 -9.84 1.06 -0.82
N GLY A 53 -9.02 0.35 -1.61
CA GLY A 53 -8.57 -1.00 -1.28
C GLY A 53 -7.47 -0.96 -0.22
N ALA A 54 -7.75 -1.45 0.99
CA ALA A 54 -6.80 -1.38 2.10
C ALA A 54 -5.50 -2.16 1.83
N ASP A 55 -5.59 -3.31 1.18
CA ASP A 55 -4.46 -4.11 0.72
C ASP A 55 -3.59 -3.36 -0.30
N HIS A 56 -4.23 -2.73 -1.30
CA HIS A 56 -3.56 -1.95 -2.33
C HIS A 56 -2.90 -0.71 -1.74
N LEU A 57 -3.64 0.09 -0.97
CA LEU A 57 -3.14 1.31 -0.35
C LEU A 57 -1.89 1.00 0.48
N LEU A 58 -1.97 0.00 1.35
CA LEU A 58 -0.86 -0.40 2.21
C LEU A 58 0.33 -0.92 1.39
N ALA A 59 0.09 -1.75 0.38
CA ALA A 59 1.16 -2.25 -0.49
C ALA A 59 1.86 -1.10 -1.24
N MET A 60 1.11 -0.25 -1.95
CA MET A 60 1.69 0.81 -2.80
C MET A 60 2.48 1.84 -1.99
N VAL A 61 1.96 2.27 -0.84
CA VAL A 61 2.70 3.17 0.06
C VAL A 61 3.94 2.47 0.62
N SER A 62 3.84 1.19 1.00
CA SER A 62 4.98 0.45 1.55
C SER A 62 6.10 0.26 0.54
N VAL A 63 5.81 0.04 -0.76
CA VAL A 63 6.84 0.00 -1.80
C VAL A 63 7.65 1.31 -1.83
N GLY A 64 6.96 2.45 -1.72
CA GLY A 64 7.60 3.76 -1.62
C GLY A 64 8.49 3.91 -0.38
N VAL A 65 7.98 3.53 0.79
CA VAL A 65 8.74 3.60 2.05
C VAL A 65 10.00 2.72 1.98
N VAL A 66 9.89 1.46 1.56
CA VAL A 66 11.06 0.58 1.50
C VAL A 66 12.06 1.05 0.43
N SER A 67 11.57 1.62 -0.67
CA SER A 67 12.41 2.25 -1.70
C SER A 67 13.28 3.37 -1.13
N SER A 68 12.72 4.27 -0.31
CA SER A 68 13.50 5.30 0.40
C SER A 68 14.47 4.76 1.43
N GLN A 69 14.11 3.69 2.16
CA GLN A 69 15.01 3.05 3.13
C GLN A 69 16.26 2.43 2.47
N LEU A 70 16.15 1.92 1.24
CA LEU A 70 17.30 1.53 0.43
C LEU A 70 18.12 2.74 -0.05
N GLY A 71 17.42 3.78 -0.52
CA GLY A 71 18.01 5.03 -0.98
C GLY A 71 18.80 4.93 -2.29
N GLY A 72 19.44 6.03 -2.68
CA GLY A 72 20.27 6.11 -3.89
C GLY A 72 19.45 5.82 -5.15
N LYS A 73 19.98 4.99 -6.06
CA LYS A 73 19.27 4.59 -7.29
C LYS A 73 17.99 3.80 -7.05
N HIS A 74 17.79 3.25 -5.84
CA HIS A 74 16.63 2.43 -5.50
C HIS A 74 15.37 3.24 -5.22
N LEU A 75 15.53 4.57 -5.02
CA LEU A 75 14.43 5.53 -4.91
C LEU A 75 13.46 5.44 -6.09
N LEU A 76 13.98 5.27 -7.30
CA LEU A 76 13.15 5.16 -8.50
C LEU A 76 13.05 3.74 -9.02
N ARG A 77 14.10 2.92 -8.86
CA ARG A 77 14.10 1.54 -9.40
C ARG A 77 13.04 0.66 -8.75
N ILE A 78 12.84 0.75 -7.44
CA ILE A 78 11.88 -0.13 -6.75
C ILE A 78 10.43 0.18 -7.19
N PRO A 79 9.95 1.45 -7.16
CA PRO A 79 8.65 1.80 -7.71
C PRO A 79 8.50 1.48 -9.20
N ALA A 80 9.52 1.77 -10.01
CA ALA A 80 9.46 1.48 -11.44
C ALA A 80 9.35 -0.03 -11.72
N THR A 81 10.06 -0.86 -10.96
CA THR A 81 9.95 -2.33 -11.04
C THR A 81 8.53 -2.78 -10.73
N PHE A 82 7.90 -2.23 -9.68
CA PHE A 82 6.52 -2.56 -9.35
C PHE A 82 5.57 -2.22 -10.49
N VAL A 83 5.62 -0.97 -10.99
CA VAL A 83 4.75 -0.50 -12.07
C VAL A 83 4.96 -1.30 -13.36
N ALA A 84 6.21 -1.59 -13.73
CA ALA A 84 6.52 -2.39 -14.91
C ALA A 84 5.97 -3.83 -14.78
N ALA A 85 6.17 -4.46 -13.63
CA ALA A 85 5.64 -5.79 -13.37
C ALA A 85 4.09 -5.81 -13.33
N MET A 86 3.50 -4.74 -12.83
CA MET A 86 2.05 -4.56 -12.79
C MET A 86 1.43 -4.38 -14.18
N LEU A 87 2.13 -3.73 -15.11
CA LEU A 87 1.71 -3.71 -16.52
C LEU A 87 1.70 -5.12 -17.13
N VAL A 88 2.74 -5.91 -16.87
CA VAL A 88 2.80 -7.31 -17.32
C VAL A 88 1.66 -8.12 -16.71
N GLY A 89 1.44 -8.00 -15.40
CA GLY A 89 0.30 -8.62 -14.71
C GLY A 89 -1.04 -8.21 -15.32
N GLY A 90 -1.24 -6.92 -15.58
CA GLY A 90 -2.46 -6.39 -16.20
C GLY A 90 -2.76 -7.01 -17.54
N LEU A 91 -1.75 -7.15 -18.40
CA LEU A 91 -1.89 -7.82 -19.70
C LEU A 91 -2.26 -9.31 -19.54
N LEU A 92 -1.64 -10.01 -18.58
CA LEU A 92 -1.97 -11.40 -18.27
C LEU A 92 -3.42 -11.54 -17.76
N GLY A 93 -3.87 -10.62 -16.91
CA GLY A 93 -5.25 -10.56 -16.39
C GLY A 93 -6.26 -10.31 -17.52
N MET A 94 -5.98 -9.37 -18.42
CA MET A 94 -6.83 -9.10 -19.58
C MET A 94 -6.93 -10.30 -20.53
N ALA A 95 -5.84 -11.06 -20.67
CA ALA A 95 -5.81 -12.32 -21.41
C ALA A 95 -6.48 -13.49 -20.65
N ARG A 96 -6.95 -13.26 -19.42
CA ARG A 96 -7.52 -14.26 -18.49
C ARG A 96 -6.57 -15.44 -18.25
N TRP A 97 -5.27 -15.19 -18.25
CA TRP A 97 -4.29 -16.20 -17.91
C TRP A 97 -4.54 -16.67 -16.47
N PRO A 98 -4.65 -17.98 -16.20
CA PRO A 98 -4.93 -18.44 -14.84
C PRO A 98 -3.73 -18.19 -13.93
N MET A 99 -3.94 -17.39 -12.88
CA MET A 99 -3.00 -17.24 -11.77
C MET A 99 -3.70 -17.67 -10.48
N PRO A 100 -3.45 -18.91 -10.01
CA PRO A 100 -3.98 -19.34 -8.73
C PRO A 100 -3.36 -18.48 -7.61
N LEU A 101 -4.06 -18.40 -6.47
CA LEU A 101 -3.59 -17.73 -5.26
C LEU A 101 -3.46 -16.20 -5.39
N GLY A 102 -4.12 -15.55 -6.36
CA GLY A 102 -4.03 -14.09 -6.55
C GLY A 102 -4.29 -13.28 -5.28
N GLU A 103 -5.41 -13.54 -4.60
CA GLU A 103 -5.76 -12.90 -3.33
C GLU A 103 -4.72 -13.16 -2.22
N LEU A 104 -4.22 -14.40 -2.13
CA LEU A 104 -3.21 -14.78 -1.13
C LEU A 104 -1.88 -14.09 -1.39
N CYS A 105 -1.47 -13.95 -2.65
CA CYS A 105 -0.25 -13.23 -3.05
C CYS A 105 -0.37 -11.73 -2.80
N ILE A 106 -1.56 -11.14 -3.00
CA ILE A 106 -1.84 -9.74 -2.62
C ILE A 106 -1.77 -9.57 -1.10
N ALA A 107 -2.40 -10.45 -0.31
CA ALA A 107 -2.30 -10.41 1.14
C ALA A 107 -0.86 -10.60 1.64
N ALA A 108 -0.11 -11.52 1.03
CA ALA A 108 1.30 -11.74 1.32
C ALA A 108 2.16 -10.51 1.01
N SER A 109 1.80 -9.71 -0.01
CA SER A 109 2.53 -8.49 -0.37
C SER A 109 2.53 -7.49 0.79
N VAL A 110 1.36 -7.26 1.39
CA VAL A 110 1.18 -6.35 2.53
C VAL A 110 2.05 -6.80 3.71
N ALA A 111 2.02 -8.10 4.01
CA ALA A 111 2.83 -8.66 5.08
C ALA A 111 4.34 -8.50 4.84
N ALA A 112 4.80 -8.91 3.65
CA ALA A 112 6.21 -8.89 3.29
C ALA A 112 6.76 -7.47 3.18
N LEU A 113 5.98 -6.52 2.64
CA LEU A 113 6.37 -5.12 2.55
C LEU A 113 6.38 -4.45 3.94
N GLY A 114 5.43 -4.79 4.83
CA GLY A 114 5.46 -4.36 6.23
C GLY A 114 6.73 -4.83 6.96
N LEU A 115 7.10 -6.11 6.78
CA LEU A 115 8.37 -6.64 7.27
C LEU A 115 9.57 -5.91 6.62
N GLY A 116 9.48 -5.58 5.34
CA GLY A 116 10.45 -4.77 4.61
C GLY A 116 10.67 -3.41 5.29
N ILE A 117 9.61 -2.70 5.69
CA ILE A 117 9.71 -1.41 6.39
C ILE A 117 10.43 -1.56 7.74
N VAL A 118 10.21 -2.66 8.45
CA VAL A 118 10.83 -2.92 9.77
C VAL A 118 12.32 -3.20 9.64
N THR A 119 12.70 -3.96 8.61
CA THR A 119 14.04 -4.59 8.51
C THR A 119 14.99 -3.89 7.55
N THR A 120 14.45 -3.17 6.55
CA THR A 120 15.28 -2.54 5.52
C THR A 120 16.01 -1.32 6.08
N THR A 121 17.30 -1.26 5.77
CA THR A 121 18.16 -0.14 6.12
C THR A 121 19.01 0.26 4.92
N ARG A 122 19.61 1.45 4.99
CA ARG A 122 20.49 1.96 3.93
C ARG A 122 21.69 1.03 3.78
N GLY A 123 21.89 0.49 2.57
CA GLY A 123 22.91 -0.52 2.27
C GLY A 123 22.41 -1.98 2.31
N SER A 124 21.14 -2.23 2.63
CA SER A 124 20.54 -3.56 2.46
C SER A 124 20.60 -3.98 0.99
N SER A 125 20.81 -5.29 0.74
CA SER A 125 20.82 -5.81 -0.63
C SER A 125 19.42 -5.63 -1.26
N PRO A 126 19.31 -5.02 -2.46
CA PRO A 126 18.03 -4.78 -3.10
C PRO A 126 17.46 -6.04 -3.77
N PHE A 127 18.22 -7.14 -3.84
CA PHE A 127 17.88 -8.31 -4.68
C PHE A 127 16.55 -8.95 -4.27
N LEU A 128 16.42 -9.36 -3.01
CA LEU A 128 15.21 -10.02 -2.51
C LEU A 128 14.00 -9.08 -2.61
N LEU A 129 14.16 -7.83 -2.19
CA LEU A 129 13.08 -6.85 -2.26
C LEU A 129 12.63 -6.61 -3.70
N SER A 130 13.56 -6.46 -4.65
CA SER A 130 13.23 -6.24 -6.06
C SER A 130 12.45 -7.43 -6.63
N GLY A 131 12.84 -8.66 -6.27
CA GLY A 131 12.11 -9.87 -6.66
C GLY A 131 10.71 -9.93 -6.07
N CYS A 132 10.56 -9.65 -4.77
CA CYS A 132 9.25 -9.59 -4.11
C CYS A 132 8.36 -8.51 -4.72
N VAL A 133 8.87 -7.28 -4.89
CA VAL A 133 8.15 -6.14 -5.48
C VAL A 133 7.71 -6.45 -6.91
N ALA A 134 8.56 -7.07 -7.73
CA ALA A 134 8.18 -7.51 -9.07
C ALA A 134 7.05 -8.55 -9.02
N MET A 135 7.20 -9.59 -8.21
CA MET A 135 6.17 -10.64 -8.07
C MET A 135 4.83 -10.05 -7.61
N PHE A 136 4.83 -9.21 -6.57
CA PHE A 136 3.62 -8.56 -6.07
C PHE A 136 3.01 -7.64 -7.13
N GLY A 137 3.83 -6.88 -7.86
CA GLY A 137 3.38 -6.06 -8.98
C GLY A 137 2.59 -6.89 -10.00
N VAL A 138 3.11 -8.05 -10.40
CA VAL A 138 2.40 -8.95 -11.33
C VAL A 138 1.03 -9.38 -10.79
N PHE A 139 0.94 -9.80 -9.52
CA PHE A 139 -0.34 -10.25 -8.95
C PHE A 139 -1.37 -9.11 -8.79
N HIS A 140 -0.94 -7.93 -8.34
CA HIS A 140 -1.81 -6.75 -8.31
C HIS A 140 -2.27 -6.37 -9.72
N GLY A 141 -1.35 -6.36 -10.69
CA GLY A 141 -1.65 -6.09 -12.08
C GLY A 141 -2.66 -7.08 -12.64
N HIS A 142 -2.46 -8.37 -12.39
CA HIS A 142 -3.34 -9.44 -12.85
C HIS A 142 -4.76 -9.30 -12.32
N ALA A 143 -4.94 -9.04 -11.03
CA ALA A 143 -6.25 -8.82 -10.43
C ALA A 143 -7.01 -7.67 -11.12
N HIS A 144 -6.36 -6.53 -11.35
CA HIS A 144 -7.00 -5.43 -12.07
C HIS A 144 -7.18 -5.69 -13.57
N GLY A 145 -6.27 -6.45 -14.19
CA GLY A 145 -6.38 -6.87 -15.58
C GLY A 145 -7.62 -7.71 -15.84
N LEU A 146 -8.07 -8.49 -14.85
CA LEU A 146 -9.34 -9.23 -14.92
C LEU A 146 -10.56 -8.28 -14.86
N GLU A 147 -10.47 -7.16 -14.15
CA GLU A 147 -11.55 -6.18 -14.05
C GLU A 147 -11.65 -5.24 -15.26
N MET A 148 -10.52 -4.95 -15.92
CA MET A 148 -10.42 -3.98 -17.01
C MET A 148 -11.40 -4.24 -18.17
N PRO A 149 -11.58 -5.47 -18.71
CA PRO A 149 -12.53 -5.75 -19.79
C PRO A 149 -13.98 -5.44 -19.46
N HIS A 150 -14.32 -5.36 -18.17
CA HIS A 150 -15.67 -5.05 -17.67
C HIS A 150 -15.84 -3.57 -17.30
N ALA A 151 -14.79 -2.75 -17.40
CA ALA A 151 -14.86 -1.32 -17.13
C ALA A 151 -15.51 -0.57 -18.31
N VAL A 152 -16.20 0.54 -18.00
CA VAL A 152 -16.81 1.44 -19.00
C VAL A 152 -15.78 1.93 -20.03
N SER A 153 -14.54 2.17 -19.59
CA SER A 153 -13.40 2.46 -20.45
C SER A 153 -12.13 1.78 -19.88
N PRO A 154 -11.70 0.64 -20.45
CA PRO A 154 -10.54 -0.10 -19.95
C PRO A 154 -9.24 0.72 -19.96
N THR A 155 -9.02 1.50 -21.02
CA THR A 155 -7.83 2.35 -21.15
C THR A 155 -7.80 3.46 -20.11
N LEU A 156 -8.93 4.15 -19.89
CA LEU A 156 -9.00 5.20 -18.87
C LEU A 156 -8.88 4.63 -17.45
N TYR A 157 -9.46 3.47 -17.19
CA TYR A 157 -9.26 2.75 -15.94
C TYR A 157 -7.77 2.46 -15.70
N ALA A 158 -7.06 1.92 -16.70
CA ALA A 158 -5.63 1.65 -16.60
C ALA A 158 -4.81 2.92 -16.36
N MET A 159 -5.13 4.03 -17.04
CA MET A 159 -4.45 5.31 -16.83
C MET A 159 -4.66 5.86 -15.41
N GLY A 160 -5.90 5.85 -14.91
CA GLY A 160 -6.21 6.28 -13.54
C GLY A 160 -5.51 5.41 -12.50
N PHE A 161 -5.52 4.10 -12.72
CA PHE A 161 -4.88 3.14 -11.84
C PHE A 161 -3.36 3.28 -11.78
N LEU A 162 -2.70 3.43 -12.93
CA LEU A 162 -1.24 3.66 -13.01
C LEU A 162 -0.85 5.00 -12.37
N LEU A 163 -1.65 6.05 -12.59
CA LEU A 163 -1.44 7.34 -11.96
C LEU A 163 -1.54 7.23 -10.44
N SER A 164 -2.64 6.66 -9.92
CA SER A 164 -2.81 6.52 -8.47
C SER A 164 -1.72 5.67 -7.85
N THR A 165 -1.36 4.55 -8.48
CA THR A 165 -0.27 3.69 -8.01
C THR A 165 1.03 4.48 -7.91
N THR A 166 1.39 5.23 -8.96
CA THR A 166 2.61 6.06 -8.98
C THR A 166 2.57 7.11 -7.86
N VAL A 167 1.45 7.80 -7.67
CA VAL A 167 1.29 8.80 -6.60
C VAL A 167 1.45 8.17 -5.22
N LEU A 168 0.83 7.02 -4.96
CA LEU A 168 0.95 6.32 -3.67
C LEU A 168 2.39 5.87 -3.38
N HIS A 169 3.12 5.41 -4.39
CA HIS A 169 4.55 5.10 -4.26
C HIS A 169 5.37 6.34 -3.91
N LEU A 170 5.09 7.47 -4.57
CA LEU A 170 5.76 8.74 -4.27
C LEU A 170 5.42 9.24 -2.86
N CYS A 171 4.17 9.09 -2.41
CA CYS A 171 3.79 9.40 -1.02
C CYS A 171 4.60 8.58 -0.02
N GLY A 172 4.70 7.26 -0.22
CA GLY A 172 5.52 6.39 0.62
C GLY A 172 7.00 6.78 0.62
N LEU A 173 7.55 7.10 -0.56
CA LEU A 173 8.93 7.55 -0.71
C LEU A 173 9.18 8.84 0.07
N VAL A 174 8.29 9.84 -0.07
CA VAL A 174 8.38 11.10 0.68
C VAL A 174 8.32 10.85 2.18
N LEU A 175 7.42 9.98 2.66
CA LEU A 175 7.33 9.64 4.09
C LEU A 175 8.64 9.05 4.62
N GLY A 176 9.27 8.15 3.87
CA GLY A 176 10.53 7.55 4.29
C GLY A 176 11.73 8.49 4.18
N GLU A 177 11.78 9.36 3.17
CA GLU A 177 12.80 10.42 3.08
C GLU A 177 12.65 11.46 4.21
N LEU A 178 11.42 11.83 4.57
CA LEU A 178 11.18 12.71 5.73
C LEU A 178 11.66 12.09 7.05
N ALA A 179 11.57 10.77 7.17
CA ALA A 179 12.06 10.04 8.34
C ALA A 179 13.57 9.80 8.32
N ALA A 180 14.22 9.89 7.16
CA ALA A 180 15.65 9.64 7.01
C ALA A 180 16.47 10.63 7.86
N GLY A 181 17.41 10.10 8.65
CA GLY A 181 18.23 10.89 9.57
C GLY A 181 17.48 11.40 10.81
N ARG A 182 16.18 11.11 10.97
CA ARG A 182 15.37 11.49 12.13
C ARG A 182 14.95 10.25 12.92
N GLU A 183 15.66 9.97 14.01
CA GLU A 183 15.51 8.71 14.77
C GLU A 183 14.08 8.46 15.27
N SER A 184 13.38 9.51 15.73
CA SER A 184 12.00 9.40 16.20
C SER A 184 11.04 9.01 15.08
N LEU A 185 11.15 9.64 13.90
CA LEU A 185 10.32 9.32 12.74
C LEU A 185 10.68 7.96 12.13
N SER A 186 11.97 7.62 12.10
CA SER A 186 12.44 6.29 11.68
C SER A 186 11.87 5.18 12.57
N ARG A 187 11.83 5.37 13.90
CA ARG A 187 11.14 4.45 14.82
C ARG A 187 9.63 4.41 14.56
N GLY A 188 9.01 5.57 14.34
CA GLY A 188 7.60 5.66 13.95
C GLY A 188 7.26 4.83 12.71
N LEU A 189 8.08 4.93 11.65
CA LEU A 189 7.91 4.13 10.44
C LEU A 189 8.06 2.63 10.70
N ARG A 190 8.98 2.20 11.56
CA ARG A 190 9.11 0.79 11.92
C ARG A 190 7.87 0.26 12.65
N TYR A 191 7.29 1.04 13.57
CA TYR A 191 6.03 0.67 14.21
C TYR A 191 4.87 0.61 13.21
N ALA A 192 4.81 1.57 12.27
CA ALA A 192 3.84 1.53 11.19
C ALA A 192 4.04 0.28 10.32
N GLY A 193 5.28 -0.05 9.94
CA GLY A 193 5.62 -1.27 9.20
C GLY A 193 5.20 -2.55 9.91
N ALA A 194 5.38 -2.63 11.22
CA ALA A 194 4.91 -3.75 12.03
C ALA A 194 3.38 -3.86 12.03
N ALA A 195 2.67 -2.73 12.06
CA ALA A 195 1.21 -2.71 11.94
C ALA A 195 0.75 -3.18 10.56
N VAL A 196 1.40 -2.71 9.48
CA VAL A 196 1.14 -3.16 8.10
C VAL A 196 1.38 -4.66 7.97
N MET A 197 2.49 -5.17 8.53
CA MET A 197 2.77 -6.60 8.56
C MET A 197 1.65 -7.38 9.25
N GLY A 198 1.18 -6.89 10.41
CA GLY A 198 0.05 -7.47 11.14
C GLY A 198 -1.24 -7.48 10.31
N THR A 199 -1.56 -6.40 9.59
CA THR A 199 -2.71 -6.35 8.68
C THR A 199 -2.58 -7.40 7.58
N GLY A 200 -1.40 -7.53 6.95
CA GLY A 200 -1.14 -8.55 5.95
C GLY A 200 -1.32 -9.98 6.48
N MET A 201 -0.86 -10.25 7.71
CA MET A 201 -1.09 -11.54 8.37
C MET A 201 -2.58 -11.84 8.58
N VAL A 202 -3.37 -10.84 8.99
CA VAL A 202 -4.83 -10.99 9.13
C VAL A 202 -5.50 -11.28 7.79
N LEU A 203 -5.06 -10.59 6.72
CA LEU A 203 -5.57 -10.83 5.36
C LEU A 203 -5.21 -12.24 4.87
N LEU A 204 -4.00 -12.73 5.16
CA LEU A 204 -3.57 -14.09 4.80
C LEU A 204 -4.41 -15.17 5.47
N VAL A 205 -4.67 -15.02 6.77
CA VAL A 205 -5.51 -15.96 7.53
C VAL A 205 -6.92 -16.01 6.92
N ARG A 206 -7.52 -14.83 6.71
CA ARG A 206 -8.86 -14.74 6.08
C ARG A 206 -8.90 -15.31 4.66
N GLY A 207 -7.89 -15.02 3.84
CA GLY A 207 -7.80 -15.51 2.46
C GLY A 207 -7.50 -17.01 2.36
N ALA A 208 -6.89 -17.60 3.39
CA ALA A 208 -6.65 -19.03 3.48
C ALA A 208 -7.86 -19.82 4.00
N GLY A 209 -8.93 -19.15 4.43
CA GLY A 209 -10.15 -19.80 4.94
C GLY A 209 -10.02 -20.40 6.34
N ILE A 210 -9.06 -19.92 7.13
CA ILE A 210 -8.82 -20.27 8.55
C ILE A 210 -9.19 -19.11 9.46
#